data_AF-C5LBB3-F1
#
_entry.id   AF-C5LBB3-F1
#
_cell.length_a   1.000
_cell.length_b   1.000
_cell.length_c   1.000
_cell.angle_alpha   90.00
_cell.angle_beta   90.00
_cell.angle_gamma   90.00
#
_symmetry.space_group_name_H-M   'P 1'
#
loop_
_entity.id
_entity.type
_entity.pdbx_description
1 polymer ?
#
loop_
_entity_poly.entity_id
_entity_poly.type
_entity_poly.pdbx_seq_one_letter_code
_entity_poly.pdbx_strand_id
1 'polypeptide(L)'
;MGDSTAAATTGASASVIRITHLFVPQQSGTSDSCESSEDSDVQVLDFALSSGLICVGWIHTHPSQSCFLSSIDLHTSLGYQVLCNEALAIVVAPTDHQYQPCGVFRLTEYGIAYLKTCHRRGFHKHSDAQMPLYEVVGSREWTLVSDAGVTIVDRRIG
;
A
#
# COMPACT_ATOMS: atom_id res chain seq x y z
N MET A 1 -3.83 -9.19 -17.33
CA MET A 1 -2.99 -9.21 -16.11
C MET A 1 -3.72 -8.34 -15.12
N GLY A 2 -4.19 -8.91 -14.01
CA GLY A 2 -4.98 -8.20 -13.00
C GLY A 2 -4.10 -7.46 -12.00
N ASP A 3 -4.73 -6.68 -11.15
CA ASP A 3 -4.06 -5.98 -10.06
C ASP A 3 -3.38 -6.98 -9.12
N SER A 4 -2.25 -6.62 -8.53
CA SER A 4 -1.56 -7.40 -7.51
C SER A 4 -1.17 -6.50 -6.36
N THR A 5 -1.31 -7.01 -5.14
CA THR A 5 -1.03 -6.34 -3.86
C THR A 5 0.09 -7.07 -3.11
N ALA A 6 0.98 -6.33 -2.48
CA ALA A 6 2.00 -6.87 -1.59
C ALA A 6 2.29 -5.93 -0.43
N ALA A 7 2.70 -6.47 0.72
CA ALA A 7 3.06 -5.72 1.91
C ALA A 7 4.58 -5.50 1.98
N ALA A 8 5.01 -4.29 2.37
CA ALA A 8 6.41 -3.94 2.54
C ALA A 8 6.79 -3.99 4.03
N THR A 9 7.87 -4.69 4.38
CA THR A 9 8.33 -4.79 5.78
C THR A 9 9.83 -4.48 5.97
N THR A 10 10.22 -3.99 7.17
CA THR A 10 11.54 -3.38 7.43
C THR A 10 12.21 -3.78 8.74
N GLY A 11 13.53 -3.59 8.80
CA GLY A 11 14.34 -3.52 10.03
C GLY A 11 14.89 -2.10 10.24
N ALA A 12 14.93 -1.62 11.49
CA ALA A 12 15.12 -0.20 11.83
C ALA A 12 16.59 0.21 12.07
N SER A 13 16.99 1.35 11.49
CA SER A 13 18.11 2.20 11.92
C SER A 13 17.63 3.66 11.92
N ALA A 14 17.86 4.39 13.02
CA ALA A 14 17.00 5.45 13.58
C ALA A 14 16.83 6.79 12.80
N SER A 15 16.94 6.82 11.47
CA SER A 15 16.55 7.99 10.67
C SER A 15 15.98 7.66 9.28
N VAL A 16 16.02 6.40 8.86
CA VAL A 16 15.56 5.97 7.53
C VAL A 16 14.89 4.61 7.65
N ILE A 17 13.67 4.50 7.15
CA ILE A 17 12.97 3.23 6.99
C ILE A 17 13.42 2.61 5.66
N ARG A 18 14.01 1.40 5.71
CA ARG A 18 14.43 0.67 4.51
C ARG A 18 13.52 -0.53 4.29
N ILE A 19 12.83 -0.57 3.14
CA ILE A 19 12.08 -1.74 2.70
C ILE A 19 13.07 -2.88 2.41
N THR A 20 12.94 -3.96 3.17
CA THR A 20 13.85 -5.13 3.07
C THR A 20 13.13 -6.38 2.59
N HIS A 21 11.82 -6.46 2.82
CA HIS A 21 11.02 -7.61 2.44
C HIS A 21 9.75 -7.15 1.73
N LEU A 22 9.36 -7.91 0.72
CA LEU A 22 8.09 -7.78 0.01
C LEU A 22 7.31 -9.08 0.19
N PHE A 23 6.24 -9.05 0.98
CA PHE A 23 5.37 -10.19 1.18
C PHE A 23 4.21 -10.14 0.20
N VAL A 24 4.05 -11.16 -0.63
CA VAL A 24 2.96 -11.28 -1.59
C VAL A 24 1.94 -12.28 -1.05
N PRO A 25 0.84 -11.82 -0.42
CA PRO A 25 -0.15 -12.70 0.17
C PRO A 25 -0.92 -13.50 -0.89
N GLN A 26 -1.60 -14.55 -0.45
CA GLN A 26 -2.67 -15.12 -1.26
C GLN A 26 -3.74 -14.05 -1.47
N GLN A 27 -4.15 -13.89 -2.72
CA GLN A 27 -5.01 -12.78 -3.14
C GLN A 27 -5.75 -13.19 -4.41
N SER A 28 -6.94 -12.63 -4.59
CA SER A 28 -7.71 -12.74 -5.82
C SER A 28 -7.89 -11.35 -6.39
N GLY A 29 -7.86 -11.24 -7.72
CA GLY A 29 -7.92 -9.95 -8.39
C GLY A 29 -8.76 -10.01 -9.66
N THR A 30 -9.38 -8.88 -9.97
CA THR A 30 -9.97 -8.57 -11.26
C THR A 30 -9.04 -7.61 -12.03
N SER A 31 -9.52 -7.01 -13.13
CA SER A 31 -8.80 -5.96 -13.83
C SER A 31 -8.70 -4.65 -13.06
N ASP A 32 -9.55 -4.45 -12.04
CA ASP A 32 -9.77 -3.16 -11.37
C ASP A 32 -9.77 -3.27 -9.84
N SER A 33 -9.50 -4.46 -9.30
CA SER A 33 -9.36 -4.67 -7.87
C SER A 33 -8.46 -5.86 -7.58
N CYS A 34 -7.77 -5.81 -6.45
CA CYS A 34 -7.15 -6.97 -5.82
C CYS A 34 -7.51 -6.99 -4.34
N GLU A 35 -8.01 -8.12 -3.87
CA GLU A 35 -8.44 -8.33 -2.49
C GLU A 35 -7.66 -9.50 -1.89
N SER A 36 -7.05 -9.28 -0.73
CA SER A 36 -6.56 -10.34 0.15
C SER A 36 -7.68 -10.77 1.09
N SER A 37 -7.67 -12.04 1.51
CA SER A 37 -8.56 -12.50 2.59
C SER A 37 -8.05 -12.01 3.95
N GLU A 38 -8.94 -11.93 4.94
CA GLU A 38 -8.54 -11.64 6.33
C GLU A 38 -7.43 -12.58 6.82
N ASP A 39 -7.53 -13.88 6.48
CA ASP A 39 -6.50 -14.88 6.79
C ASP A 39 -5.14 -14.54 6.16
N SER A 40 -5.15 -13.92 4.98
CA SER A 40 -3.94 -13.52 4.28
C SER A 40 -3.32 -12.27 4.90
N ASP A 41 -4.14 -11.32 5.36
CA ASP A 41 -3.68 -10.14 6.10
C ASP A 41 -3.08 -10.54 7.46
N VAL A 42 -3.67 -11.52 8.15
CA VAL A 42 -3.12 -12.09 9.38
C VAL A 42 -1.75 -12.73 9.11
N GLN A 43 -1.58 -13.46 8.01
CA GLN A 43 -0.29 -14.05 7.63
C GLN A 43 0.80 -13.00 7.37
N VAL A 44 0.45 -11.84 6.79
CA VAL A 44 1.38 -10.73 6.60
C VAL A 44 1.89 -10.24 7.97
N LEU A 45 0.97 -10.01 8.91
CA LEU A 45 1.31 -9.52 10.25
C LEU A 45 2.11 -10.55 11.05
N ASP A 46 1.71 -11.82 11.00
CA ASP A 46 2.43 -12.92 11.67
C ASP A 46 3.85 -13.09 11.13
N PHE A 47 4.02 -13.04 9.80
CA PHE A 47 5.35 -13.07 9.18
C PHE A 47 6.20 -11.88 9.62
N ALA A 48 5.64 -10.67 9.63
CA ALA A 48 6.36 -9.47 10.04
C ALA A 48 6.83 -9.60 11.50
N LEU A 49 5.92 -9.93 12.41
CA LEU A 49 6.22 -10.06 13.84
C LEU A 49 7.23 -11.17 14.13
N SER A 50 7.03 -12.37 13.58
CA SER A 50 7.93 -13.52 13.79
C SER A 50 9.33 -13.30 13.23
N SER A 51 9.46 -12.45 12.20
CA SER A 51 10.74 -12.09 11.58
C SER A 51 11.40 -10.85 12.21
N GLY A 52 10.77 -10.24 13.24
CA GLY A 52 11.26 -9.01 13.86
C GLY A 52 11.19 -7.79 12.93
N LEU A 53 10.25 -7.80 11.99
CA LEU A 53 10.01 -6.75 11.00
C LEU A 53 8.76 -5.94 11.37
N ILE A 54 8.67 -4.73 10.82
CA ILE A 54 7.45 -3.89 10.90
C ILE A 54 6.82 -3.73 9.52
N CYS A 55 5.49 -3.72 9.44
CA CYS A 55 4.75 -3.39 8.21
C CYS A 55 4.76 -1.87 8.00
N VAL A 56 5.35 -1.40 6.89
CA VAL A 56 5.54 0.04 6.60
C VAL A 56 4.78 0.50 5.37
N GLY A 57 3.78 -0.26 4.96
CA GLY A 57 2.95 0.05 3.82
C GLY A 57 2.80 -1.11 2.86
N TRP A 58 2.39 -0.78 1.65
CA TRP A 58 1.96 -1.74 0.65
C TRP A 58 2.21 -1.20 -0.76
N ILE A 59 2.24 -2.11 -1.72
CA ILE A 59 2.43 -1.82 -3.13
C ILE A 59 1.39 -2.55 -3.95
N HIS A 60 0.80 -1.88 -4.92
CA HIS A 60 -0.04 -2.50 -5.93
C HIS A 60 0.15 -1.94 -7.32
N THR A 61 -0.43 -2.62 -8.30
CA THR A 61 -0.38 -2.22 -9.72
C THR A 61 -1.71 -1.71 -10.21
N HIS A 62 -1.68 -0.70 -11.08
CA HIS A 62 -2.79 -0.29 -11.95
C HIS A 62 -2.40 -0.59 -13.41
N PRO A 63 -2.68 -1.78 -13.96
CA PRO A 63 -2.18 -2.22 -15.25
C PRO A 63 -2.56 -1.28 -16.40
N SER A 64 -3.74 -0.66 -16.34
CA SER A 64 -4.27 0.19 -17.41
C SER A 64 -4.84 1.54 -16.92
N GLN A 65 -5.03 1.68 -15.61
CA GLN A 65 -5.58 2.85 -14.97
C GLN A 65 -4.45 3.86 -14.66
N SER A 66 -4.82 5.14 -14.50
CA SER A 66 -3.89 6.17 -14.06
C SER A 66 -3.35 5.91 -12.64
N CYS A 67 -2.29 6.61 -12.25
CA CYS A 67 -1.68 6.47 -10.94
C CYS A 67 -2.42 7.33 -9.89
N PHE A 68 -3.26 6.70 -9.06
CA PHE A 68 -4.02 7.36 -7.98
C PHE A 68 -4.42 6.35 -6.90
N LEU A 69 -4.95 6.80 -5.76
CA LEU A 69 -5.59 5.91 -4.78
C LEU A 69 -7.10 5.82 -5.04
N SER A 70 -7.56 4.61 -5.38
CA SER A 70 -8.97 4.26 -5.50
C SER A 70 -9.68 4.27 -4.14
N SER A 71 -11.00 4.14 -4.12
CA SER A 71 -11.73 4.03 -2.84
C SER A 71 -11.31 2.80 -2.04
N ILE A 72 -10.97 1.69 -2.70
CA ILE A 72 -10.49 0.49 -2.01
C ILE A 72 -9.11 0.78 -1.43
N ASP A 73 -8.23 1.39 -2.22
CA ASP A 73 -6.86 1.73 -1.82
C ASP A 73 -6.84 2.67 -0.61
N LEU A 74 -7.78 3.62 -0.53
CA LEU A 74 -7.93 4.52 0.61
C LEU A 74 -8.21 3.75 1.91
N HIS A 75 -9.15 2.79 1.86
CA HIS A 75 -9.50 1.97 3.02
C HIS A 75 -8.38 0.99 3.40
N THR A 76 -7.70 0.40 2.41
CA THR A 76 -6.50 -0.42 2.64
C THR A 76 -5.39 0.40 3.29
N SER A 77 -5.10 1.59 2.75
CA SER A 77 -4.07 2.50 3.29
C SER A 77 -4.39 2.93 4.72
N LEU A 78 -5.66 3.12 5.07
CA LEU A 78 -6.06 3.41 6.44
C LEU A 78 -5.63 2.28 7.39
N GLY A 79 -5.82 1.02 7.01
CA GLY A 79 -5.39 -0.13 7.81
C GLY A 79 -3.88 -0.10 8.11
N TYR A 80 -3.06 0.14 7.09
CA TYR A 80 -1.61 0.25 7.25
C TYR A 80 -1.21 1.49 8.09
N GLN A 81 -1.80 2.66 7.84
CA GLN A 81 -1.44 3.89 8.57
C GLN A 81 -1.93 3.92 10.02
N VAL A 82 -2.93 3.12 10.38
CA VAL A 82 -3.31 2.89 11.78
C VAL A 82 -2.23 2.07 12.52
N LEU A 83 -1.55 1.15 11.82
CA LEU A 83 -0.47 0.33 12.40
C LEU A 83 0.88 1.06 12.42
N CYS A 84 1.19 1.83 11.40
CA CYS A 84 2.42 2.62 11.27
C CYS A 84 2.10 3.95 10.59
N ASN A 85 2.24 5.06 11.30
CA ASN A 85 1.87 6.38 10.78
C ASN A 85 2.67 6.77 9.53
N GLU A 86 3.89 6.25 9.41
CA GLU A 86 4.80 6.42 8.26
C GLU A 86 4.47 5.49 7.08
N ALA A 87 3.41 4.69 7.15
CA ALA A 87 3.09 3.73 6.10
C ALA A 87 2.76 4.41 4.77
N LEU A 88 3.30 3.84 3.68
CA LEU A 88 3.15 4.36 2.32
C LEU A 88 2.36 3.39 1.43
N ALA A 89 1.59 3.95 0.50
CA ALA A 89 0.96 3.21 -0.59
C ALA A 89 1.74 3.49 -1.89
N ILE A 90 2.30 2.46 -2.50
CA ILE A 90 3.04 2.57 -3.76
C ILE A 90 2.15 2.05 -4.89
N VAL A 91 1.92 2.86 -5.91
CA VAL A 91 1.12 2.47 -7.08
C VAL A 91 2.00 2.42 -8.31
N VAL A 92 2.09 1.25 -8.93
CA VAL A 92 2.80 1.04 -10.20
C VAL A 92 1.78 1.08 -11.33
N ALA A 93 1.76 2.19 -12.07
CA ALA A 93 0.85 2.40 -13.21
C ALA A 93 1.66 2.48 -14.53
N PRO A 94 1.95 1.35 -15.20
CA PRO A 94 2.88 1.31 -16.33
C PRO A 94 2.42 2.11 -17.56
N THR A 95 1.12 2.40 -17.67
CA THR A 95 0.55 3.19 -18.78
C THR A 95 0.46 4.68 -18.46
N ASP A 96 0.73 5.09 -17.22
CA ASP A 96 0.74 6.49 -16.79
C ASP A 96 2.17 7.04 -16.76
N HIS A 97 2.48 7.94 -17.69
CA HIS A 97 3.81 8.54 -17.80
C HIS A 97 4.07 9.65 -16.79
N GLN A 98 3.06 10.11 -16.04
CA GLN A 98 3.23 11.18 -15.05
C GLN A 98 4.01 10.73 -13.81
N TYR A 99 3.87 9.46 -13.42
CA TYR A 99 4.40 8.92 -12.16
C TYR A 99 5.37 7.74 -12.42
N GLN A 100 6.39 7.98 -13.23
CA GLN A 100 7.41 6.96 -13.51
C GLN A 100 8.54 6.98 -12.46
N PRO A 101 8.96 5.82 -11.90
CA PRO A 101 8.45 4.47 -12.18
C PRO A 101 7.19 4.11 -11.38
N CYS A 102 6.86 4.87 -10.33
CA CYS A 102 5.66 4.67 -9.52
C CYS A 102 5.19 5.99 -8.87
N GLY A 103 3.94 6.01 -8.43
CA GLY A 103 3.43 6.99 -7.47
C GLY A 103 3.59 6.48 -6.05
N VAL A 104 3.93 7.39 -5.13
CA VAL A 104 4.04 7.11 -3.70
C VAL A 104 3.08 8.03 -2.97
N PHE A 105 2.18 7.45 -2.18
CA PHE A 105 1.07 8.16 -1.57
C PHE A 105 0.96 7.85 -0.08
N ARG A 106 0.30 8.75 0.66
CA ARG A 106 -0.17 8.53 2.03
C ARG A 106 -1.50 9.24 2.24
N LEU A 107 -2.31 8.74 3.17
CA LEU A 107 -3.48 9.47 3.66
C LEU A 107 -3.04 10.72 4.40
N THR A 108 -3.80 11.80 4.22
CA THR A 108 -3.66 13.02 5.04
C THR A 108 -4.24 12.77 6.43
N GLU A 109 -3.91 13.63 7.41
CA GLU A 109 -4.54 13.56 8.75
C GLU A 109 -6.07 13.65 8.65
N TYR A 110 -6.56 14.51 7.76
CA TYR A 110 -7.99 14.60 7.44
C TYR A 110 -8.53 13.31 6.83
N GLY A 111 -7.81 12.72 5.88
CA GLY A 111 -8.18 11.45 5.25
C GLY A 111 -8.32 10.32 6.25
N ILE A 112 -7.37 10.20 7.19
CA ILE A 112 -7.43 9.23 8.29
C ILE A 112 -8.68 9.46 9.15
N ALA A 113 -8.92 10.70 9.59
CA ALA A 113 -10.07 11.03 10.42
C ALA A 113 -11.40 10.77 9.69
N TYR A 114 -11.48 11.14 8.42
CA TYR A 114 -12.66 10.95 7.58
C TYR A 114 -12.96 9.46 7.36
N LEU A 115 -11.97 8.68 6.90
CA LEU A 115 -12.16 7.27 6.56
C LEU A 115 -12.48 6.40 7.79
N LYS A 116 -11.97 6.74 8.98
CA LYS A 116 -12.36 6.08 10.25
C LYS A 116 -13.86 6.13 10.54
N THR A 117 -14.56 7.13 10.01
CA THR A 117 -16.01 7.31 10.17
C THR A 117 -16.82 6.83 8.97
N CYS A 118 -16.15 6.33 7.92
CA CYS A 118 -16.83 5.83 6.73
C CYS A 118 -17.32 4.39 6.97
N HIS A 119 -18.63 4.18 6.87
CA HIS A 119 -19.28 2.87 7.03
C HIS A 119 -19.93 2.36 5.74
N ARG A 120 -19.64 2.99 4.59
CA ARG A 120 -20.17 2.58 3.28
C ARG A 120 -19.54 1.24 2.90
N ARG A 121 -20.35 0.35 2.32
CA ARG A 121 -19.92 -1.00 1.90
C ARG A 121 -19.78 -1.07 0.37
N GLY A 122 -18.92 -1.97 -0.09
CA GLY A 122 -18.62 -2.14 -1.51
C GLY A 122 -17.87 -0.93 -2.09
N PHE A 123 -17.69 -0.92 -3.41
CA PHE A 123 -17.03 0.19 -4.10
C PHE A 123 -17.90 1.47 -4.04
N HIS A 124 -17.38 2.54 -3.45
CA HIS A 124 -18.08 3.82 -3.30
C HIS A 124 -17.16 5.01 -3.57
N LYS A 125 -17.74 6.22 -3.64
CA LYS A 125 -16.99 7.47 -3.77
C LYS A 125 -17.02 8.24 -2.45
N HIS A 126 -16.02 9.09 -2.23
CA HIS A 126 -15.93 10.03 -1.11
C HIS A 126 -16.04 11.48 -1.57
N SER A 127 -17.08 11.79 -2.35
CA SER A 127 -17.29 13.11 -2.97
C SER A 127 -17.66 14.21 -1.97
N ASP A 128 -18.07 13.82 -0.76
CA ASP A 128 -18.41 14.70 0.35
C ASP A 128 -17.19 15.12 1.20
N ALA A 129 -16.00 14.60 0.88
CA ALA A 129 -14.74 15.04 1.49
C ALA A 129 -14.48 16.53 1.20
N GLN A 130 -14.20 17.30 2.25
CA GLN A 130 -13.95 18.74 2.16
C GLN A 130 -12.48 19.08 1.88
N MET A 131 -11.58 18.13 2.14
CA MET A 131 -10.14 18.25 1.90
C MET A 131 -9.62 16.96 1.24
N PRO A 132 -8.44 17.00 0.58
CA PRO A 132 -7.83 15.81 0.01
C PRO A 132 -7.66 14.70 1.05
N LEU A 133 -8.14 13.49 0.72
CA LEU A 133 -8.02 12.32 1.60
C LEU A 133 -6.62 11.74 1.60
N TYR A 134 -5.85 11.98 0.54
CA TYR A 134 -4.49 11.50 0.37
C TYR A 134 -3.67 12.54 -0.39
N GLU A 135 -2.36 12.39 -0.31
CA GLU A 135 -1.39 13.23 -0.99
C GLU A 135 -0.28 12.38 -1.63
N VAL A 136 0.37 12.96 -2.64
CA VAL A 136 1.61 12.43 -3.21
C VAL A 136 2.75 12.77 -2.26
N VAL A 137 3.54 11.77 -1.88
CA VAL A 137 4.69 11.94 -1.00
C VAL A 137 5.82 12.63 -1.77
N GLY A 138 6.41 13.66 -1.18
CA GLY A 138 7.40 14.49 -1.85
C GLY A 138 8.64 13.69 -2.25
N SER A 139 9.24 14.02 -3.40
CA SER A 139 10.42 13.33 -3.94
C SER A 139 11.68 13.42 -3.05
N ARG A 140 11.65 14.23 -2.00
CA ARG A 140 12.71 14.34 -0.99
C ARG A 140 12.50 13.45 0.23
N GLU A 141 11.31 12.87 0.38
CA GLU A 141 10.93 12.05 1.54
C GLU A 141 11.19 10.55 1.30
N TRP A 142 11.43 10.15 0.05
CA TRP A 142 11.74 8.77 -0.31
C TRP A 142 12.80 8.73 -1.40
N THR A 143 13.43 7.57 -1.58
CA THR A 143 14.41 7.36 -2.65
C THR A 143 14.33 5.92 -3.11
N LEU A 144 14.28 5.72 -4.43
CA LEU A 144 14.43 4.40 -5.02
C LEU A 144 15.92 4.00 -4.98
N VAL A 145 16.21 2.85 -4.39
CA VAL A 145 17.57 2.32 -4.30
C VAL A 145 17.66 1.07 -5.17
N SER A 146 18.53 1.08 -6.18
CA SER A 146 18.85 -0.12 -6.97
C SER A 146 19.71 -1.08 -6.14
N ASP A 147 19.61 -2.38 -6.42
CA ASP A 147 20.49 -3.43 -5.85
C ASP A 147 20.49 -3.52 -4.32
N ALA A 148 19.40 -3.10 -3.67
CA ALA A 148 19.28 -3.07 -2.21
C ALA A 148 19.10 -4.46 -1.55
N GLY A 149 18.91 -5.52 -2.34
CA GLY A 149 18.69 -6.88 -1.84
C GLY A 149 17.35 -7.05 -1.12
N VAL A 150 16.23 -6.82 -1.82
CA VAL A 150 14.87 -7.05 -1.27
C VAL A 150 14.53 -8.54 -1.32
N THR A 151 14.15 -9.11 -0.18
CA THR A 151 13.65 -10.48 -0.08
C THR A 151 12.17 -10.53 -0.47
N ILE A 152 11.81 -11.31 -1.48
CA ILE A 152 10.41 -11.53 -1.87
C ILE A 152 9.91 -12.82 -1.20
N VAL A 153 8.82 -12.71 -0.44
CA VAL A 153 8.12 -13.84 0.20
C VAL A 153 6.78 -14.01 -0.50
N ASP A 154 6.72 -14.94 -1.47
CA ASP A 154 5.51 -15.20 -2.26
C ASP A 154 4.69 -16.33 -1.64
N ARG A 155 3.44 -16.03 -1.27
CA ARG A 155 2.46 -16.96 -0.69
C ARG A 155 1.24 -17.16 -1.57
N ARG A 156 1.28 -16.76 -2.85
CA ARG A 156 0.14 -16.94 -3.77
C ARG A 156 -0.16 -18.39 -4.10
N ILE A 157 0.77 -19.31 -3.84
CA ILE A 157 0.62 -20.74 -4.12
C ILE A 157 0.87 -21.51 -2.83
N GLY A 158 -0.22 -21.89 -2.19
CA GLY A 158 -0.34 -22.92 -1.15
C GLY A 158 -1.46 -23.87 -1.56
#